data_AF-F1LBG9-F1
#
_entry.id   AF-F1LBG9-F1
#
_cell.length_a   1.000
_cell.length_b   1.000
_cell.length_c   1.000
_cell.angle_alpha   90.00
_cell.angle_beta   90.00
_cell.angle_gamma   90.00
#
_symmetry.space_group_name_H-M   'P 1'
#
loop_
_entity.id
_entity.type
_entity.pdbx_description
1 polymer ?
#
loop_
_entity_poly.entity_id
_entity_poly.type
_entity_poly.pdbx_seq_one_letter_code
_entity_poly.pdbx_strand_id
1 'polypeptide(L)'
;MMRALFVAEKNDAAKSIAAILSRGASARRDSRSKYNKIYQFNASLLNESNCAVAVTSVAGHLLQHRFPDAYKSWTETPMASLFSAPVLKGVIVGMEPIRETLIEETRLSDVLVIWTDCDREGEGIGAEVASVCLSVKPNMPVYRARFSEITASAIWHAVNNLGRLDRRVVDAVECRSELDLRIGAAFTRLQTLHLRSFYK
;
A
#
# COMPACT_ATOMS: atom_id res chain seq x y z
N MET A 1 -19.27 -2.42 -18.64
CA MET A 1 -18.11 -3.33 -18.61
C MET A 1 -17.39 -3.04 -17.30
N MET A 2 -17.30 -4.02 -16.39
CA MET A 2 -16.65 -3.83 -15.10
C MET A 2 -15.15 -3.56 -15.30
N ARG A 3 -14.57 -2.64 -14.53
CA ARG A 3 -13.12 -2.42 -14.47
C ARG A 3 -12.56 -2.73 -13.10
N ALA A 4 -11.54 -3.58 -13.06
CA ALA A 4 -10.85 -3.97 -11.84
C ALA A 4 -9.44 -3.37 -11.76
N LEU A 5 -9.13 -2.72 -10.64
CA LEU A 5 -7.79 -2.26 -10.30
C LEU A 5 -7.10 -3.30 -9.43
N PHE A 6 -6.00 -3.86 -9.91
CA PHE A 6 -5.16 -4.79 -9.16
C PHE A 6 -3.90 -4.05 -8.71
N VAL A 7 -3.54 -4.16 -7.44
CA VAL A 7 -2.34 -3.49 -6.89
C VAL A 7 -1.44 -4.48 -6.17
N ALA A 8 -0.25 -4.69 -6.71
CA ALA A 8 0.80 -5.50 -6.10
C ALA A 8 1.79 -4.66 -5.27
N GLU A 9 2.63 -5.31 -4.46
CA GLU A 9 3.60 -4.62 -3.61
C GLU A 9 4.76 -3.97 -4.40
N LYS A 10 5.15 -4.59 -5.51
CA LYS A 10 6.30 -4.19 -6.36
C LYS A 10 5.97 -4.38 -7.83
N ASN A 11 6.66 -3.65 -8.71
CA ASN A 11 6.38 -3.68 -10.15
C ASN A 11 6.63 -5.06 -10.78
N ASP A 12 7.63 -5.80 -10.34
CA ASP A 12 7.94 -7.13 -10.89
C ASP A 12 6.85 -8.15 -10.55
N ALA A 13 6.23 -8.04 -9.37
CA ALA A 13 5.06 -8.83 -8.99
C ALA A 13 3.86 -8.46 -9.88
N ALA A 14 3.56 -7.17 -10.05
CA ALA A 14 2.49 -6.70 -10.94
C ALA A 14 2.68 -7.21 -12.38
N LYS A 15 3.90 -7.11 -12.92
CA LYS A 15 4.25 -7.61 -14.27
C LYS A 15 3.99 -9.10 -14.39
N SER A 16 4.42 -9.88 -13.41
CA SER A 16 4.31 -11.35 -13.43
C SER A 16 2.86 -11.81 -13.30
N ILE A 17 2.10 -11.20 -12.38
CA ILE A 17 0.66 -11.46 -12.22
C ILE A 17 -0.10 -11.12 -13.50
N ALA A 18 0.19 -9.95 -14.11
CA ALA A 18 -0.44 -9.55 -15.36
C ALA A 18 -0.09 -10.49 -16.52
N ALA A 19 1.17 -10.92 -16.63
CA ALA A 19 1.60 -11.86 -17.65
C ALA A 19 0.87 -13.22 -17.53
N ILE A 20 0.72 -13.74 -16.31
CA ILE A 20 0.02 -15.00 -16.06
C ILE A 20 -1.46 -14.89 -16.41
N LEU A 21 -2.16 -13.88 -15.87
CA LEU A 21 -3.60 -13.72 -16.03
C LEU A 21 -4.00 -13.37 -17.47
N SER A 22 -3.15 -12.61 -18.19
CA SER A 22 -3.36 -12.28 -19.59
C SER A 22 -2.85 -13.34 -20.57
N ARG A 23 -2.22 -14.42 -20.08
CA ARG A 23 -1.51 -15.40 -20.92
C ARG A 23 -0.49 -14.73 -21.86
N GLY A 24 0.19 -13.69 -21.37
CA GLY A 24 1.17 -12.90 -22.11
C GLY A 24 0.61 -11.77 -22.98
N ALA A 25 -0.71 -11.59 -23.04
CA ALA A 25 -1.36 -10.60 -23.91
C ALA A 25 -1.55 -9.21 -23.27
N SER A 26 -1.00 -8.96 -22.07
CA SER A 26 -1.17 -7.67 -21.40
C SER A 26 -0.49 -6.52 -22.14
N ALA A 27 -1.21 -5.42 -22.34
CA ALA A 27 -0.65 -4.17 -22.85
C ALA A 27 -0.05 -3.33 -21.71
N ARG A 28 1.18 -2.84 -21.89
CA ARG A 28 1.85 -2.00 -20.89
C ARG A 28 1.63 -0.51 -21.20
N ARG A 29 1.33 0.29 -20.17
CA ARG A 29 1.29 1.75 -20.19
C ARG A 29 2.11 2.34 -19.04
N ASP A 30 2.62 3.55 -19.23
CA ASP A 30 3.27 4.32 -18.17
C ASP A 30 2.26 4.89 -17.17
N SER A 31 2.68 4.94 -15.91
CA SER A 31 1.99 5.66 -14.85
C SER A 31 2.70 7.00 -14.58
N ARG A 32 2.26 7.72 -13.53
CA ARG A 32 3.00 8.91 -13.05
C ARG A 32 4.35 8.54 -12.44
N SER A 33 4.49 7.33 -11.89
CA SER A 33 5.78 6.81 -11.41
C SER A 33 6.60 6.23 -12.56
N LYS A 34 7.88 6.60 -12.63
CA LYS A 34 8.83 6.05 -13.61
C LYS A 34 8.96 4.52 -13.48
N TYR A 35 8.84 3.98 -12.28
CA TYR A 35 9.17 2.58 -11.96
C TYR A 35 7.94 1.68 -11.88
N ASN A 36 6.77 2.22 -11.55
CA ASN A 36 5.53 1.44 -11.42
C ASN A 36 4.72 1.56 -12.70
N LYS A 37 4.63 0.50 -13.49
CA LYS A 37 3.88 0.49 -14.75
C LYS A 37 2.43 0.06 -14.52
N ILE A 38 1.62 0.22 -15.55
CA ILE A 38 0.24 -0.28 -15.59
C ILE A 38 0.18 -1.35 -16.69
N TYR A 39 -0.36 -2.51 -16.37
CA TYR A 39 -0.53 -3.64 -17.28
C TYR A 39 -2.02 -3.90 -17.46
N GLN A 40 -2.50 -3.83 -18.69
CA GLN A 40 -3.93 -3.85 -19.01
C GLN A 40 -4.27 -5.07 -19.86
N PHE A 41 -5.37 -5.74 -19.52
CA PHE A 41 -5.90 -6.88 -20.27
C PHE A 41 -7.38 -7.09 -19.92
N ASN A 42 -8.06 -7.95 -20.69
CA ASN A 42 -9.40 -8.39 -20.35
C ASN A 42 -9.34 -9.80 -19.75
N ALA A 43 -10.11 -10.05 -18.70
CA ALA A 43 -10.24 -11.36 -18.08
C ALA A 43 -11.64 -11.57 -17.51
N SER A 44 -12.01 -12.83 -17.28
CA SER A 44 -13.21 -13.15 -16.52
C SER A 44 -12.91 -13.05 -15.03
N LEU A 45 -13.73 -12.30 -14.28
CA LEU A 45 -13.50 -11.99 -12.87
C LEU A 45 -14.84 -11.75 -12.16
N LEU A 46 -15.01 -12.26 -10.93
CA LEU A 46 -16.21 -12.01 -10.11
C LEU A 46 -17.53 -12.30 -10.84
N ASN A 47 -17.60 -13.42 -11.58
CA ASN A 47 -18.73 -13.84 -12.42
C ASN A 47 -19.01 -12.97 -13.66
N GLU A 48 -18.18 -11.95 -13.93
CA GLU A 48 -18.22 -11.18 -15.17
C GLU A 48 -17.28 -11.81 -16.19
N SER A 49 -17.77 -12.10 -17.40
CA SER A 49 -17.00 -12.78 -18.44
C SER A 49 -15.96 -11.87 -19.12
N ASN A 50 -16.19 -10.55 -19.12
CA ASN A 50 -15.36 -9.57 -19.80
C ASN A 50 -15.11 -8.34 -18.91
N CYS A 51 -14.21 -8.48 -17.94
CA CYS A 51 -13.75 -7.40 -17.08
C CYS A 51 -12.45 -6.79 -17.63
N ALA A 52 -12.40 -5.47 -17.72
CA ALA A 52 -11.16 -4.75 -17.99
C ALA A 52 -10.32 -4.73 -16.73
N VAL A 53 -9.10 -5.27 -16.77
CA VAL A 53 -8.18 -5.32 -15.62
C VAL A 53 -7.04 -4.34 -15.86
N ALA A 54 -6.75 -3.51 -14.85
CA ALA A 54 -5.55 -2.69 -14.80
C ALA A 54 -4.73 -3.12 -13.58
N VAL A 55 -3.56 -3.71 -13.82
CA VAL A 55 -2.61 -4.12 -12.78
C VAL A 55 -1.53 -3.07 -12.65
N THR A 56 -1.33 -2.55 -11.44
CA THR A 56 -0.22 -1.67 -11.10
C THR A 56 0.41 -2.10 -9.77
N SER A 57 1.31 -1.30 -9.23
CA SER A 57 2.02 -1.61 -8.00
C SER A 57 2.34 -0.38 -7.18
N VAL A 58 2.55 -0.60 -5.88
CA VAL A 58 3.31 0.30 -5.02
C VAL A 58 4.79 -0.08 -5.03
N ALA A 59 5.59 0.49 -4.12
CA ALA A 59 7.00 0.19 -3.94
C ALA A 59 7.30 -0.12 -2.46
N GLY A 60 6.55 -1.06 -1.88
CA GLY A 60 6.46 -1.26 -0.42
C GLY A 60 5.41 -0.35 0.23
N HIS A 61 5.65 0.05 1.49
CA HIS A 61 4.80 1.03 2.18
C HIS A 61 4.66 2.31 1.37
N LEU A 62 3.42 2.79 1.24
CA LEU A 62 3.06 4.04 0.57
C LEU A 62 2.88 5.17 1.58
N LEU A 63 2.42 4.83 2.78
CA LEU A 63 2.15 5.76 3.86
C LEU A 63 3.12 5.55 5.02
N GLN A 64 3.36 6.61 5.78
CA GLN A 64 4.13 6.57 7.00
C GLN A 64 3.43 7.32 8.11
N HIS A 65 3.58 6.80 9.34
CA HIS A 65 3.19 7.50 10.56
C HIS A 65 4.15 8.65 10.82
N ARG A 66 3.62 9.81 11.18
CA ARG A 66 4.39 10.98 11.56
C ARG A 66 3.67 11.78 12.64
N PHE A 67 4.44 12.51 13.43
CA PHE A 67 3.86 13.56 14.27
C PHE A 67 3.47 14.78 13.42
N PRO A 68 2.49 15.59 13.88
CA PRO A 68 2.23 16.89 13.31
C PRO A 68 3.47 17.78 13.33
N ASP A 69 3.49 18.78 12.45
CA ASP A 69 4.65 19.66 12.28
C ASP A 69 4.99 20.45 13.56
N ALA A 70 4.00 20.68 14.45
CA ALA A 70 4.20 21.28 15.77
C ALA A 70 5.17 20.49 16.69
N TYR A 71 5.33 19.18 16.46
CA TYR A 71 6.24 18.31 17.24
C TYR A 71 7.58 18.07 16.53
N LYS A 72 7.83 18.74 15.39
CA LYS A 72 9.02 18.54 14.56
C LYS A 72 10.29 19.08 15.21
N SER A 73 10.20 20.12 16.04
CA SER A 73 11.34 20.72 16.74
C SER A 73 11.88 19.78 17.82
N TRP A 74 13.13 19.33 17.69
CA TRP A 74 13.72 18.40 18.66
C TRP A 74 14.02 19.07 20.00
N THR A 75 14.33 20.37 19.99
CA THR A 75 14.73 21.15 21.16
C THR A 75 13.54 21.73 21.92
N GLU A 76 12.48 22.13 21.22
CA GLU A 76 11.33 22.81 21.84
C GLU A 76 10.23 21.82 22.24
N THR A 77 10.16 20.65 21.58
CA THR A 77 9.13 19.64 21.88
C THR A 77 9.54 18.83 23.11
N PRO A 78 8.77 18.85 24.21
CA PRO A 78 9.05 18.00 25.36
C PRO A 78 8.96 16.52 24.97
N MET A 79 9.99 15.72 25.25
CA MET A 79 10.05 14.32 24.81
C MET A 79 8.89 13.46 25.35
N ALA A 80 8.46 13.70 26.58
CA ALA A 80 7.32 13.01 27.18
C ALA A 80 6.01 13.24 26.39
N SER A 81 5.85 14.40 25.74
CA SER A 81 4.66 14.70 24.95
C SER A 81 4.52 13.81 23.70
N LEU A 82 5.62 13.21 23.21
CA LEU A 82 5.59 12.33 22.04
C LEU A 82 4.83 11.02 22.28
N PHE A 83 4.65 10.60 23.55
CA PHE A 83 3.87 9.41 23.88
C PHE A 83 2.35 9.63 23.80
N SER A 84 1.89 10.88 23.89
CA SER A 84 0.48 11.26 23.80
C SER A 84 0.16 12.13 22.57
N ALA A 85 1.17 12.58 21.83
CA ALA A 85 0.99 13.39 20.64
C ALA A 85 0.08 12.67 19.62
N PRO A 86 -0.80 13.39 18.90
CA PRO A 86 -1.56 12.79 17.83
C PRO A 86 -0.61 12.28 16.74
N VAL A 87 -0.98 11.19 16.08
CA VAL A 87 -0.21 10.60 14.98
C VAL A 87 -1.01 10.76 13.70
N LEU A 88 -0.34 11.24 12.66
CA LEU A 88 -0.90 11.42 11.34
C LEU A 88 -0.30 10.39 10.39
N LYS A 89 -1.04 10.02 9.35
CA LYS A 89 -0.49 9.32 8.20
C LYS A 89 -0.26 10.28 7.05
N GLY A 90 0.92 10.21 6.46
CA GLY A 90 1.26 10.96 5.25
C GLY A 90 1.88 10.05 4.22
N VAL A 91 1.87 10.49 2.96
CA VAL A 91 2.58 9.80 1.88
C VAL A 91 4.08 9.88 2.15
N ILE A 92 4.81 8.79 1.90
CA ILE A 92 6.26 8.79 1.94
C ILE A 92 6.79 9.68 0.81
N VAL A 93 7.75 10.55 1.14
CA VAL A 93 8.34 11.50 0.18
C VAL A 93 8.89 10.74 -1.03
N GLY A 94 8.50 11.17 -2.23
CA GLY A 94 8.86 10.53 -3.50
C GLY A 94 7.85 9.50 -3.99
N MET A 95 6.86 9.11 -3.17
CA MET A 95 5.78 8.19 -3.57
C MET A 95 4.50 8.91 -4.00
N GLU A 96 4.49 10.25 -4.04
CA GLU A 96 3.37 11.05 -4.55
C GLU A 96 2.92 10.60 -5.95
N PRO A 97 3.82 10.30 -6.92
CA PRO A 97 3.39 9.83 -8.24
C PRO A 97 2.66 8.47 -8.18
N ILE A 98 3.04 7.59 -7.25
CA ILE A 98 2.34 6.30 -7.05
C ILE A 98 0.92 6.58 -6.52
N ARG A 99 0.80 7.43 -5.50
CA ARG A 99 -0.52 7.84 -4.97
C ARG A 99 -1.39 8.47 -6.05
N GLU A 100 -0.87 9.38 -6.86
CA GLU A 100 -1.60 10.02 -7.95
C GLU A 100 -2.09 8.98 -8.97
N THR A 101 -1.25 8.01 -9.33
CA THR A 101 -1.63 6.89 -10.20
C THR A 101 -2.79 6.09 -9.59
N LEU A 102 -2.72 5.75 -8.30
CA LEU A 102 -3.79 5.01 -7.61
C LEU A 102 -5.11 5.81 -7.62
N ILE A 103 -5.06 7.13 -7.40
CA ILE A 103 -6.24 8.00 -7.45
C ILE A 103 -6.84 8.02 -8.86
N GLU A 104 -6.02 8.19 -9.89
CA GLU A 104 -6.45 8.20 -11.29
C GLU A 104 -7.10 6.87 -11.69
N GLU A 105 -6.46 5.74 -11.39
CA GLU A 105 -6.98 4.41 -11.73
C GLU A 105 -8.22 4.04 -10.91
N THR A 106 -8.32 4.50 -9.67
CA THR A 106 -9.52 4.30 -8.84
C THR A 106 -10.74 4.99 -9.42
N ARG A 107 -10.59 6.21 -9.97
CA ARG A 107 -11.71 6.92 -10.62
C ARG A 107 -12.31 6.12 -11.76
N LEU A 108 -11.48 5.34 -12.46
CA LEU A 108 -11.89 4.53 -13.61
C LEU A 108 -12.39 3.14 -13.22
N SER A 109 -12.06 2.66 -12.01
CA SER A 109 -12.29 1.27 -11.62
C SER A 109 -13.51 1.11 -10.70
N ASP A 110 -14.17 -0.03 -10.80
CA ASP A 110 -15.36 -0.40 -10.04
C ASP A 110 -15.02 -1.26 -8.82
N VAL A 111 -13.88 -1.96 -8.87
CA VAL A 111 -13.42 -2.86 -7.82
C VAL A 111 -11.90 -2.78 -7.64
N LEU A 112 -11.44 -2.92 -6.40
CA LEU A 112 -10.02 -3.01 -6.05
C LEU A 112 -9.70 -4.44 -5.60
N VAL A 113 -8.60 -5.00 -6.10
CA VAL A 113 -8.05 -6.28 -5.65
C VAL A 113 -6.60 -6.09 -5.21
N ILE A 114 -6.32 -6.42 -3.95
CA ILE A 114 -5.00 -6.33 -3.34
C ILE A 114 -4.22 -7.62 -3.63
N TRP A 115 -3.02 -7.44 -4.20
CA TRP A 115 -2.06 -8.48 -4.59
C TRP A 115 -0.69 -8.27 -3.93
N THR A 116 -0.64 -7.62 -2.76
CA THR A 116 0.58 -7.51 -1.94
C THR A 116 1.01 -8.89 -1.42
N ASP A 117 2.25 -9.01 -0.95
CA ASP A 117 2.78 -10.28 -0.46
C ASP A 117 1.93 -10.80 0.72
N CYS A 118 1.82 -12.12 0.88
CA CYS A 118 0.88 -12.74 1.84
C CYS A 118 1.48 -12.90 3.24
N ASP A 119 2.01 -11.81 3.79
CA ASP A 119 2.49 -11.70 5.16
C ASP A 119 1.83 -10.52 5.89
N ARG A 120 2.30 -10.20 7.11
CA ARG A 120 1.75 -9.11 7.91
C ARG A 120 1.98 -7.75 7.25
N GLU A 121 3.19 -7.49 6.76
CA GLU A 121 3.55 -6.21 6.15
C GLU A 121 2.76 -6.00 4.86
N GLY A 122 2.64 -7.03 4.02
CA GLY A 122 1.82 -6.99 2.81
C GLY A 122 0.34 -6.74 3.09
N GLU A 123 -0.22 -7.25 4.20
CA GLU A 123 -1.60 -6.91 4.60
C GLU A 123 -1.72 -5.43 5.03
N GLY A 124 -0.71 -4.90 5.74
CA GLY A 124 -0.60 -3.49 6.09
C GLY A 124 -0.52 -2.57 4.87
N ILE A 125 0.40 -2.86 3.93
CA ILE A 125 0.53 -2.15 2.65
C ILE A 125 -0.77 -2.23 1.86
N GLY A 126 -1.42 -3.39 1.85
CA GLY A 126 -2.74 -3.58 1.24
C GLY A 126 -3.80 -2.64 1.81
N ALA A 127 -3.81 -2.45 3.13
CA ALA A 127 -4.70 -1.51 3.80
C ALA A 127 -4.36 -0.03 3.50
N GLU A 128 -3.09 0.32 3.33
CA GLU A 128 -2.68 1.65 2.89
C GLU A 128 -3.21 1.96 1.48
N VAL A 129 -3.03 1.04 0.54
CA VAL A 129 -3.59 1.15 -0.82
C VAL A 129 -5.10 1.31 -0.76
N ALA A 130 -5.79 0.44 -0.01
CA ALA A 130 -7.23 0.52 0.16
C ALA A 130 -7.67 1.88 0.73
N SER A 131 -6.96 2.41 1.73
CA SER A 131 -7.28 3.72 2.31
C SER A 131 -7.17 4.86 1.29
N VAL A 132 -6.14 4.84 0.43
CA VAL A 132 -5.97 5.83 -0.64
C VAL A 132 -7.11 5.72 -1.64
N CYS A 133 -7.44 4.52 -2.11
CA CYS A 133 -8.49 4.35 -3.11
C CYS A 133 -9.88 4.67 -2.55
N LEU A 134 -10.18 4.24 -1.32
CA LEU A 134 -11.47 4.50 -0.67
C LEU A 134 -11.66 5.98 -0.32
N SER A 135 -10.58 6.77 -0.18
CA SER A 135 -10.70 8.23 -0.07
C SER A 135 -11.28 8.89 -1.33
N VAL A 136 -11.18 8.21 -2.48
CA VAL A 136 -11.72 8.66 -3.77
C VAL A 136 -13.09 8.03 -4.05
N LYS A 137 -13.25 6.74 -3.76
CA LYS A 137 -14.51 5.99 -3.93
C LYS A 137 -14.83 5.17 -2.67
N PRO A 138 -15.54 5.74 -1.67
CA PRO A 138 -15.78 5.09 -0.38
C PRO A 138 -16.52 3.76 -0.43
N ASN A 139 -17.37 3.56 -1.44
CA ASN A 139 -18.19 2.35 -1.60
C ASN A 139 -17.57 1.31 -2.54
N MET A 140 -16.32 1.53 -3.02
CA MET A 140 -15.66 0.59 -3.92
C MET A 140 -15.36 -0.73 -3.18
N PRO A 141 -15.81 -1.89 -3.68
CA PRO A 141 -15.47 -3.17 -3.08
C PRO A 141 -13.97 -3.42 -3.11
N VAL A 142 -13.41 -3.86 -1.97
CA VAL A 142 -11.99 -4.19 -1.81
C VAL A 142 -11.82 -5.67 -1.53
N TYR A 143 -11.16 -6.39 -2.42
CA TYR A 143 -10.85 -7.80 -2.30
C TYR A 143 -9.36 -8.03 -2.04
N ARG A 144 -9.03 -9.18 -1.46
CA ARG A 144 -7.67 -9.62 -1.17
C ARG A 144 -7.42 -10.96 -1.85
N ALA A 145 -6.47 -11.00 -2.79
CA ALA A 145 -5.97 -12.24 -3.36
C ALA A 145 -4.97 -12.89 -2.39
N ARG A 146 -5.07 -14.19 -2.13
CA ARG A 146 -4.11 -14.92 -1.28
C ARG A 146 -3.35 -15.96 -2.09
N PHE A 147 -2.03 -15.88 -2.07
CA PHE A 147 -1.12 -16.74 -2.83
C PHE A 147 0.20 -16.92 -2.06
N SER A 148 0.86 -18.06 -2.24
CA SER A 148 2.15 -18.36 -1.59
C SER A 148 3.33 -18.30 -2.56
N GLU A 149 3.05 -18.23 -3.86
CA GLU A 149 4.04 -18.22 -4.94
C GLU A 149 3.46 -17.56 -6.20
N ILE A 150 4.35 -17.09 -7.08
CA ILE A 150 3.96 -16.49 -8.37
C ILE A 150 4.08 -17.56 -9.46
N THR A 151 3.20 -18.56 -9.40
CA THR A 151 3.04 -19.59 -10.43
C THR A 151 1.66 -19.49 -11.07
N ALA A 152 1.50 -20.02 -12.29
CA ALA A 152 0.21 -19.94 -12.98
C ALA A 152 -0.94 -20.55 -12.14
N SER A 153 -0.70 -21.73 -11.55
CA SER A 153 -1.70 -22.41 -10.71
C SER A 153 -2.11 -21.56 -9.51
N ALA A 154 -1.14 -21.04 -8.75
CA ALA A 154 -1.40 -20.25 -7.55
C ALA A 154 -2.16 -18.95 -7.85
N ILE A 155 -1.77 -18.22 -8.91
CA ILE A 155 -2.41 -16.96 -9.30
C ILE A 155 -3.83 -17.19 -9.82
N TRP A 156 -4.06 -18.23 -10.62
CA TRP A 156 -5.41 -18.60 -11.07
C TRP A 156 -6.29 -19.05 -9.89
N HIS A 157 -5.74 -19.78 -8.93
CA HIS A 157 -6.46 -20.13 -7.72
C HIS A 157 -6.83 -18.88 -6.91
N ALA A 158 -5.89 -17.96 -6.72
CA ALA A 158 -6.07 -16.74 -5.94
C ALA A 158 -7.14 -15.81 -6.53
N VAL A 159 -7.14 -15.60 -7.84
CA VAL A 159 -8.13 -14.72 -8.50
C VAL A 159 -9.55 -15.28 -8.47
N ASN A 160 -9.70 -16.61 -8.39
CA ASN A 160 -10.99 -17.28 -8.27
C ASN A 160 -11.48 -17.42 -6.82
N ASN A 161 -10.61 -17.19 -5.83
CA ASN A 161 -10.91 -17.35 -4.41
C ASN A 161 -10.55 -16.07 -3.62
N LEU A 162 -11.07 -14.94 -4.09
CA LEU A 162 -10.82 -13.64 -3.48
C LEU A 162 -11.45 -13.54 -2.09
N GLY A 163 -10.65 -13.11 -1.11
CA GLY A 163 -11.09 -12.84 0.26
C GLY A 163 -11.20 -11.34 0.55
N ARG A 164 -11.14 -11.00 1.84
CA ARG A 164 -11.02 -9.64 2.36
C ARG A 164 -9.69 -9.47 3.09
N LEU A 165 -9.27 -8.21 3.27
CA LEU A 165 -8.15 -7.87 4.15
C LEU A 165 -8.48 -8.30 5.59
N ASP A 166 -7.51 -8.92 6.25
CA ASP A 166 -7.62 -9.29 7.66
C ASP A 166 -7.37 -8.05 8.52
N ARG A 167 -8.45 -7.52 9.08
CA ARG A 167 -8.40 -6.31 9.91
C ARG A 167 -7.53 -6.49 11.16
N ARG A 168 -7.46 -7.69 11.73
CA ARG A 168 -6.67 -7.95 12.95
C ARG A 168 -5.17 -7.86 12.66
N VAL A 169 -4.75 -8.36 11.50
CA VAL A 169 -3.36 -8.27 11.06
C VAL A 169 -3.00 -6.82 10.75
N VAL A 170 -3.89 -6.09 10.07
CA VAL A 170 -3.72 -4.65 9.82
C VAL A 170 -3.56 -3.89 11.14
N ASP A 171 -4.48 -4.07 12.10
CA ASP A 171 -4.43 -3.38 13.38
C ASP A 171 -3.14 -3.70 14.17
N ALA A 172 -2.60 -4.91 14.04
CA ALA A 172 -1.32 -5.27 14.64
C ALA A 172 -0.12 -4.54 14.01
N VAL A 173 -0.10 -4.38 12.68
CA VAL A 173 0.94 -3.61 11.96
C VAL A 173 0.87 -2.13 12.31
N GLU A 174 -0.34 -1.59 12.39
CA GLU A 174 -0.60 -0.21 12.81
C GLU A 174 -0.11 0.06 14.22
N CYS A 175 -0.47 -0.81 15.17
CA CYS A 175 -0.02 -0.72 16.55
C CYS A 175 1.51 -0.75 16.65
N ARG A 176 2.17 -1.68 15.93
CA ARG A 176 3.63 -1.75 15.91
C ARG A 176 4.24 -0.46 15.36
N SER A 177 3.74 0.02 14.22
CA SER A 177 4.26 1.23 13.56
C SER A 177 4.15 2.47 14.43
N GLU A 178 3.05 2.61 15.17
CA GLU A 178 2.88 3.72 16.12
C GLU A 178 3.82 3.62 17.32
N LEU A 179 3.97 2.42 17.90
CA LEU A 179 4.92 2.19 18.99
C LEU A 179 6.36 2.50 18.56
N ASP A 180 6.77 2.03 17.39
CA ASP A 180 8.08 2.27 16.81
C ASP A 180 8.34 3.77 16.62
N LEU A 181 7.36 4.52 16.10
CA LEU A 181 7.46 5.97 15.95
C LEU A 181 7.63 6.67 17.31
N ARG A 182 6.78 6.34 18.29
CA ARG A 182 6.76 7.01 19.60
C ARG A 182 8.02 6.74 20.39
N ILE A 183 8.34 5.46 20.60
CA ILE A 183 9.50 5.02 21.37
C ILE A 183 10.77 5.44 20.65
N GLY A 184 10.85 5.19 19.33
CA GLY A 184 11.99 5.54 18.50
C GLY A 184 12.29 7.04 18.55
N ALA A 185 11.29 7.90 18.32
CA ALA A 185 11.50 9.34 18.35
C ALA A 185 11.89 9.86 19.75
N ALA A 186 11.21 9.41 20.81
CA ALA A 186 11.47 9.88 22.17
C ALA A 186 12.89 9.53 22.64
N PHE A 187 13.28 8.26 22.53
CA PHE A 187 14.60 7.82 23.00
C PHE A 187 15.74 8.28 22.08
N THR A 188 15.51 8.37 20.76
CA THR A 188 16.53 8.93 19.85
C THR A 188 16.79 10.41 20.16
N ARG A 189 15.75 11.21 20.41
CA ARG A 189 15.90 12.61 20.82
C ARG A 189 16.66 12.73 22.14
N LEU A 190 16.30 11.91 23.14
CA LEU A 190 16.95 11.90 24.44
C LEU A 190 18.45 11.67 24.31
N GLN A 191 18.82 10.56 23.66
CA GLN A 191 20.22 10.17 23.51
C GLN A 191 20.98 11.21 22.67
N THR A 192 20.41 11.66 21.55
CA THR A 192 21.08 12.59 20.63
C THR A 192 21.33 13.96 21.28
N LEU A 193 20.33 14.53 21.96
CA LEU A 193 20.45 15.84 22.59
C LEU A 193 21.34 15.79 23.84
N HIS A 194 21.19 14.74 24.66
CA HIS A 194 22.00 14.56 25.85
C HIS A 194 23.48 14.36 25.46
N LEU A 195 23.81 13.39 24.61
CA LEU A 195 25.20 13.11 24.22
C LEU A 195 25.86 14.29 23.50
N ARG A 196 25.13 15.04 22.66
CA ARG A 196 25.66 16.27 22.04
C ARG A 196 26.03 17.36 23.05
N SER A 197 25.43 17.37 24.24
CA SER A 197 25.79 18.33 25.28
C SER A 197 27.07 17.96 26.03
N PHE A 198 27.47 16.68 26.04
CA PHE A 198 28.70 16.21 26.69
C PHE A 198 29.92 16.22 25.77
N TYR A 199 29.73 16.00 24.47
CA TYR A 199 30.81 15.86 23.49
C TYR A 199 30.93 17.05 22.54
N LYS A 200 30.44 18.22 22.94
CA LYS A 200 30.65 19.49 22.25
C LYS A 200 31.78 20.29 22.88
#